data_AF-W2Y3C0-F1
#
_entry.id   AF-W2Y3C0-F1
#
_cell.length_a   1.000
_cell.length_b   1.000
_cell.length_c   1.000
_cell.angle_alpha   90.00
_cell.angle_beta   90.00
_cell.angle_gamma   90.00
#
_symmetry.space_group_name_H-M   'P 1'
#
loop_
_entity.id
_entity.type
_entity.pdbx_description
1 polymer ?
#
loop_
_entity_poly.entity_id
_entity_poly.type
_entity_poly.pdbx_seq_one_letter_code
_entity_poly.pdbx_strand_id
1 'polypeptide(L)'
;MELLPSPASNKRLRTLFKELKDVESVAKALQGRDTNLLDVRQWFDELIAPKPQFATYLGPQAEIVHSPDLESGCVRVLRGLQGRLTRAEEAVLGPFVRLAEHTDEDFDDDDLSFVERLRKRRRLAEPSVSYEQLKTIPPTSNVVERFFSVARVMFGQQRHGLLPATLEMILFLRENRSYWDSSTVDSIN
;
A
#
# COMPACT_ATOMS: atom_id res chain seq x y z
N MET A 1 -0.15 -9.86 51.32
CA MET A 1 0.91 -10.75 50.82
C MET A 1 1.07 -10.47 49.34
N GLU A 2 2.21 -9.93 48.91
CA GLU A 2 2.56 -9.87 47.48
C GLU A 2 2.86 -11.29 47.01
N LEU A 3 1.91 -11.88 46.28
CA LEU A 3 2.10 -13.19 45.66
C LEU A 3 3.00 -13.00 44.43
N LEU A 4 4.28 -13.36 44.57
CA LEU A 4 5.18 -13.42 43.42
C LEU A 4 4.69 -14.50 42.44
N PRO A 5 4.74 -14.24 41.11
CA PRO A 5 4.29 -15.22 40.12
C PRO A 5 5.10 -16.51 40.22
N SER A 6 4.44 -17.66 40.05
CA SER A 6 5.13 -18.95 40.00
C SER A 6 6.19 -18.99 38.90
N PRO A 7 7.27 -19.80 39.02
CA PRO A 7 8.26 -19.97 37.96
C PRO A 7 7.64 -20.37 36.60
N ALA A 8 6.60 -21.19 36.61
CA ALA A 8 5.86 -21.59 35.41
C ALA A 8 5.12 -20.39 34.77
N SER A 9 4.48 -19.55 35.59
CA SER A 9 3.84 -18.30 35.13
C SER A 9 4.86 -17.35 34.53
N ASN A 10 6.02 -17.16 35.17
CA ASN A 10 7.10 -16.34 34.66
C ASN A 10 7.65 -16.84 33.32
N LYS A 11 7.76 -18.17 33.14
CA LYS A 11 8.17 -18.76 31.86
C LYS A 11 7.14 -18.46 30.76
N ARG A 12 5.85 -18.61 31.04
CA ARG A 12 4.76 -18.29 30.09
C ARG A 12 4.76 -16.82 29.69
N LEU A 13 4.90 -15.91 30.67
CA LEU A 13 4.98 -14.47 30.41
C LEU A 13 6.16 -14.10 29.51
N ARG A 14 7.33 -14.73 29.73
CA ARG A 14 8.51 -14.50 28.87
C ARG A 14 8.29 -14.97 27.44
N THR A 15 7.58 -16.07 27.23
CA THR A 15 7.20 -16.53 25.89
C THR A 15 6.23 -15.54 25.24
N LEU A 16 5.15 -15.18 25.92
CA LEU A 16 4.17 -14.21 25.42
C LEU A 16 4.81 -12.86 25.07
N PHE A 17 5.74 -12.39 25.90
CA PHE A 17 6.45 -11.14 25.66
C PHE A 17 7.28 -11.18 24.37
N LYS A 18 7.89 -12.32 24.02
CA LYS A 18 8.59 -12.46 22.74
C LYS A 18 7.62 -12.37 21.57
N GLU A 19 6.48 -13.05 21.67
CA GLU A 19 5.46 -13.04 20.62
C GLU A 19 4.87 -11.64 20.41
N LEU A 20 4.66 -10.88 21.49
CA LEU A 20 4.18 -9.50 21.41
C LEU A 20 5.18 -8.57 20.71
N LYS A 21 6.48 -8.86 20.76
CA LYS A 21 7.49 -8.08 20.04
C LYS A 21 7.37 -8.22 18.52
N ASP A 22 7.04 -9.42 18.04
CA ASP A 22 6.88 -9.64 16.60
C ASP A 22 5.65 -8.86 16.09
N VAL A 23 4.54 -8.91 16.85
CA VAL A 23 3.33 -8.14 16.56
C VAL A 23 3.60 -6.64 16.64
N GLU A 24 4.32 -6.17 17.66
CA GLU A 24 4.72 -4.77 17.79
C GLU A 24 5.59 -4.32 16.61
N SER A 25 6.52 -5.17 16.16
CA SER A 25 7.38 -4.89 15.02
C SER A 25 6.58 -4.67 13.74
N VAL A 26 5.63 -5.56 13.45
CA VAL A 26 4.73 -5.41 12.30
C VAL A 26 3.87 -4.15 12.45
N ALA A 27 3.29 -3.91 13.62
CA ALA A 27 2.48 -2.71 13.88
C ALA A 27 3.27 -1.41 13.65
N LYS A 28 4.56 -1.37 13.99
CA LYS A 28 5.45 -0.24 13.70
C LYS A 28 5.78 -0.14 12.21
N ALA A 29 6.02 -1.26 11.52
CA ALA A 29 6.31 -1.26 10.09
C ALA A 29 5.12 -0.74 9.28
N LEU A 30 3.89 -1.08 9.67
CA LEU A 30 2.66 -0.55 9.07
C LEU A 30 2.53 0.98 9.14
N GLN A 31 3.27 1.62 10.05
CA GLN A 31 3.28 3.07 10.19
C GLN A 31 4.22 3.78 9.20
N GLY A 32 5.00 3.02 8.43
CA GLY A 32 5.88 3.50 7.36
C GLY A 32 5.10 4.07 6.18
N ARG A 33 5.72 5.03 5.46
CA ARG A 33 5.11 5.68 4.29
C ARG A 33 5.30 4.91 3.00
N ASP A 34 6.37 4.13 2.90
CA ASP A 34 6.81 3.45 1.67
C ASP A 34 6.40 1.97 1.63
N THR A 35 5.47 1.58 2.48
CA THR A 35 4.96 0.20 2.56
C THR A 35 3.91 -0.01 1.48
N ASN A 36 4.00 -1.09 0.72
CA ASN A 36 2.97 -1.48 -0.24
C ASN A 36 2.15 -2.69 0.27
N LEU A 37 1.07 -3.04 -0.43
CA LEU A 37 0.18 -4.12 -0.01
C LEU A 37 0.84 -5.50 0.01
N LEU A 38 1.83 -5.75 -0.87
CA LEU A 38 2.58 -7.00 -0.87
C LEU A 38 3.40 -7.16 0.43
N ASP A 39 4.06 -6.10 0.88
CA ASP A 39 4.82 -6.12 2.15
C ASP A 39 3.91 -6.44 3.34
N VAL A 40 2.78 -5.72 3.44
CA VAL A 40 1.78 -5.94 4.49
C VAL A 40 1.28 -7.38 4.48
N ARG A 41 0.96 -7.89 3.29
CA ARG A 41 0.46 -9.25 3.14
C ARG A 41 1.49 -10.28 3.61
N GLN A 42 2.76 -10.08 3.25
CA GLN A 42 3.85 -10.95 3.68
C GLN A 42 4.02 -10.91 5.21
N TRP A 43 4.04 -9.74 5.84
CA TRP A 43 4.20 -9.63 7.29
C TRP A 43 3.06 -10.31 8.05
N PHE A 44 1.83 -10.15 7.58
CA PHE A 44 0.68 -10.81 8.19
C PHE A 44 0.71 -12.33 8.00
N ASP A 45 1.09 -12.82 6.82
CA ASP A 45 1.20 -14.26 6.56
C ASP A 45 2.28 -14.91 7.46
N GLU A 46 3.41 -14.22 7.66
CA GLU A 46 4.48 -14.62 8.59
C GLU A 46 4.03 -14.57 10.06
N LEU A 47 3.15 -13.66 10.45
CA LEU A 47 2.54 -13.65 11.80
C LEU A 47 1.53 -14.78 11.98
N ILE A 48 0.79 -15.14 10.92
CA ILE A 48 -0.22 -16.19 10.95
C ILE A 48 0.44 -17.58 11.03
N ALA A 49 1.56 -17.80 10.37
CA ALA A 49 2.24 -19.10 10.33
C ALA A 49 2.48 -19.73 11.72
N PRO A 50 3.04 -19.02 12.73
CA PRO A 50 3.17 -19.54 14.09
C PRO A 50 1.88 -19.44 14.92
N LYS A 51 0.91 -18.61 14.51
CA LYS A 51 -0.32 -18.27 15.25
C LYS A 51 -1.54 -18.30 14.33
N PRO A 52 -2.05 -19.49 13.96
CA PRO A 52 -3.15 -19.60 13.01
C PRO A 52 -4.41 -18.84 13.42
N GLN A 53 -4.62 -18.59 14.72
CA GLN A 53 -5.75 -17.79 15.21
C GLN A 53 -5.78 -16.34 14.67
N PHE A 54 -4.64 -15.79 14.23
CA PHE A 54 -4.60 -14.46 13.65
C PHE A 54 -5.22 -14.41 12.24
N ALA A 55 -5.37 -15.55 11.56
CA ALA A 55 -5.99 -15.62 10.24
C ALA A 55 -7.44 -15.10 10.25
N THR A 56 -8.14 -15.18 11.39
CA THR A 56 -9.49 -14.65 11.57
C THR A 56 -9.58 -13.14 11.31
N TYR A 57 -8.49 -12.40 11.56
CA TYR A 57 -8.45 -10.94 11.42
C TYR A 57 -7.48 -10.45 10.34
N LEU A 58 -6.36 -11.16 10.18
CA LEU A 58 -5.29 -10.76 9.29
C LEU A 58 -5.31 -11.56 7.99
N GLY A 59 -6.08 -12.65 7.89
CA GLY A 59 -6.10 -13.51 6.71
C GLY A 59 -6.68 -12.80 5.47
N PRO A 60 -6.30 -13.24 4.26
CA PRO A 60 -6.79 -12.63 3.01
C PRO A 60 -8.30 -12.82 2.78
N GLN A 61 -8.93 -13.71 3.54
CA GLN A 61 -10.36 -14.01 3.50
C GLN A 61 -11.02 -13.72 4.86
N ALA A 62 -10.36 -12.93 5.71
CA ALA A 62 -10.94 -12.50 6.99
C ALA A 62 -12.21 -11.67 6.74
N GLU A 63 -13.19 -11.77 7.61
CA GLU A 63 -14.49 -11.09 7.46
C GLU A 63 -14.35 -9.56 7.36
N ILE A 64 -13.29 -8.99 7.94
CA ILE A 64 -12.97 -7.57 7.87
C ILE A 64 -12.49 -7.11 6.48
N VAL A 65 -12.04 -8.04 5.62
CA VAL A 65 -11.56 -7.73 4.27
C VAL A 65 -12.74 -7.41 3.38
N HIS A 66 -12.88 -6.13 3.01
CA HIS A 66 -14.01 -5.65 2.22
C HIS A 66 -14.02 -6.20 0.78
N SER A 67 -12.84 -6.31 0.14
CA SER A 67 -12.73 -6.83 -1.23
C SER A 67 -11.53 -7.77 -1.34
N PRO A 68 -11.74 -9.08 -1.09
CA PRO A 68 -10.66 -10.07 -1.14
C PRO A 68 -9.99 -10.16 -2.52
N ASP A 69 -10.77 -10.06 -3.61
CA ASP A 69 -10.25 -10.11 -4.97
C ASP A 69 -9.41 -8.88 -5.32
N LEU A 70 -9.77 -7.69 -4.81
CA LEU A 70 -8.94 -6.49 -4.97
C LEU A 70 -7.58 -6.68 -4.29
N GLU A 71 -7.58 -7.08 -3.02
CA GLU A 71 -6.34 -7.26 -2.27
C GLU A 71 -5.45 -8.34 -2.90
N SER A 72 -6.03 -9.49 -3.25
CA SER A 72 -5.31 -10.59 -3.89
C SER A 72 -4.74 -10.18 -5.26
N GLY A 73 -5.55 -9.50 -6.07
CA GLY A 73 -5.14 -8.99 -7.37
C GLY A 73 -3.97 -8.00 -7.25
N CYS A 74 -4.08 -7.02 -6.36
CA CYS A 74 -3.00 -6.06 -6.08
C CYS A 74 -1.71 -6.78 -5.67
N VAL A 75 -1.78 -7.75 -4.75
CA VAL A 75 -0.61 -8.53 -4.31
C VAL A 75 0.01 -9.31 -5.48
N ARG A 76 -0.80 -9.91 -6.37
CA ARG A 76 -0.28 -10.62 -7.56
C ARG A 76 0.42 -9.68 -8.52
N VAL A 77 -0.16 -8.53 -8.81
CA VAL A 77 0.44 -7.51 -9.68
C VAL A 77 1.77 -7.03 -9.09
N LEU A 78 1.80 -6.72 -7.79
CA LEU A 78 3.03 -6.28 -7.11
C LEU A 78 4.13 -7.36 -7.11
N ARG A 79 3.77 -8.65 -7.20
CA ARG A 79 4.70 -9.78 -7.42
C ARG A 79 5.14 -9.95 -8.88
N GLY A 80 4.63 -9.16 -9.81
CA GLY A 80 4.89 -9.31 -11.25
C GLY A 80 4.10 -10.45 -11.91
N LEU A 81 3.06 -10.96 -11.25
CA LEU A 81 2.23 -12.08 -11.72
C LEU A 81 0.93 -11.61 -12.39
N GLN A 82 0.95 -10.45 -13.05
CA GLN A 82 -0.23 -9.86 -13.70
C GLN A 82 -0.85 -10.74 -14.80
N GLY A 83 -0.07 -11.59 -15.48
CA GLY A 83 -0.58 -12.58 -16.44
C GLY A 83 -1.27 -13.80 -15.81
N ARG A 84 -1.38 -13.86 -14.48
CA ARG A 84 -2.02 -14.95 -13.72
C ARG A 84 -3.18 -14.45 -12.85
N LEU A 85 -3.72 -13.28 -13.16
CA LEU A 85 -4.90 -12.76 -12.50
C LEU A 85 -6.10 -13.65 -12.82
N THR A 86 -6.98 -13.82 -11.83
CA THR A 86 -8.26 -14.47 -12.06
C THR A 86 -9.24 -13.49 -12.72
N ARG A 87 -10.28 -13.99 -13.35
CA ARG A 87 -11.33 -13.14 -13.96
C ARG A 87 -11.97 -12.17 -12.95
N ALA A 88 -12.10 -12.58 -11.69
CA ALA A 88 -12.64 -11.72 -10.63
C ALA A 88 -11.66 -10.59 -10.27
N GLU A 89 -10.38 -10.93 -10.12
CA GLU A 89 -9.31 -9.96 -9.87
C GLU A 89 -9.18 -8.97 -11.05
N GLU A 90 -9.22 -9.45 -12.30
CA GLU A 90 -9.21 -8.61 -13.50
C GLU A 90 -10.39 -7.63 -13.54
N ALA A 91 -11.59 -8.09 -13.19
CA ALA A 91 -12.78 -7.25 -13.18
C ALA A 91 -12.66 -6.10 -12.16
N VAL A 92 -12.12 -6.38 -10.98
CA VAL A 92 -11.97 -5.39 -9.91
C VAL A 92 -10.78 -4.47 -10.15
N LEU A 93 -9.72 -4.96 -10.79
CA LEU A 93 -8.55 -4.16 -11.17
C LEU A 93 -8.73 -3.37 -12.47
N GLY A 94 -9.83 -3.58 -13.21
CA GLY A 94 -10.14 -2.89 -14.46
C GLY A 94 -9.93 -1.37 -14.42
N PRO A 95 -10.36 -0.63 -13.37
CA PRO A 95 -10.14 0.81 -13.26
C PRO A 95 -8.67 1.25 -13.19
N PHE A 96 -7.76 0.34 -12.83
CA PHE A 96 -6.32 0.60 -12.69
C PHE A 96 -5.50 0.15 -13.90
N VAL A 97 -6.15 -0.41 -14.92
CA VAL A 97 -5.51 -0.85 -16.16
C VAL A 97 -5.05 0.37 -16.96
N ARG A 98 -3.77 0.41 -17.28
CA ARG A 98 -3.23 1.22 -18.36
C ARG A 98 -2.76 0.31 -19.48
N LEU A 99 -3.18 0.62 -20.71
CA LEU A 99 -2.54 0.02 -21.87
C LEU A 99 -1.16 0.65 -21.96
N ALA A 100 -0.10 -0.15 -22.01
CA ALA A 100 1.22 0.41 -22.25
C ALA A 100 1.21 1.06 -23.64
N GLU A 101 1.51 2.35 -23.68
CA GLU A 101 1.93 2.97 -24.93
C GLU A 101 3.27 2.33 -25.27
N HIS A 102 3.35 1.66 -26.41
CA HIS A 102 4.63 1.20 -26.92
C HIS A 102 5.46 2.46 -27.20
N THR A 103 6.40 2.77 -26.30
CA THR A 103 7.50 3.64 -26.68
C THR A 103 8.27 2.87 -27.73
N ASP A 104 8.13 3.28 -28.99
CA ASP A 104 8.96 2.85 -30.10
C ASP A 104 10.41 3.21 -29.73
N GLU A 105 11.08 2.32 -29.01
CA GLU A 105 12.54 2.32 -29.03
C GLU A 105 12.89 1.89 -30.45
N ASP A 106 13.14 2.89 -31.30
CA ASP A 106 13.66 2.79 -32.66
C ASP A 106 15.03 2.09 -32.65
N PHE A 107 15.03 0.79 -32.40
CA PHE A 107 16.12 -0.07 -32.82
C PHE A 107 15.95 -0.26 -34.32
N ASP A 108 16.96 0.16 -35.08
CA ASP A 108 17.06 -0.03 -36.53
C ASP A 108 16.67 -1.47 -36.89
N ASP A 109 15.49 -1.64 -37.49
CA ASP A 109 14.88 -2.95 -37.81
C ASP A 109 15.67 -3.69 -38.91
N ASP A 110 16.67 -3.01 -39.49
CA ASP A 110 17.57 -3.49 -40.54
C ASP A 110 18.52 -4.59 -40.05
N ASP A 111 18.88 -4.61 -38.77
CA ASP A 111 19.73 -5.66 -38.19
C ASP A 111 18.96 -6.92 -37.76
N LEU A 112 17.62 -6.88 -37.77
CA LEU A 112 16.78 -8.02 -37.37
C LEU A 112 16.46 -8.94 -38.55
N SER A 113 16.60 -10.25 -38.33
CA SER A 113 16.15 -11.27 -39.27
C SER A 113 14.63 -11.23 -39.46
N PHE A 114 14.14 -11.80 -40.58
CA PHE A 114 12.71 -11.88 -40.88
C PHE A 114 11.88 -12.52 -39.74
N VAL A 115 12.43 -13.53 -39.08
CA VAL A 115 11.78 -14.22 -37.96
C VAL A 115 11.75 -13.35 -36.71
N GLU A 116 12.81 -12.58 -36.45
CA GLU A 116 12.89 -11.64 -35.33
C GLU A 116 11.90 -10.48 -35.50
N ARG A 117 11.76 -9.95 -36.72
CA ARG A 117 10.72 -8.95 -37.04
C ARG A 117 9.30 -9.49 -36.85
N LEU A 118 9.06 -10.76 -37.19
CA LEU A 118 7.75 -11.39 -36.95
C LEU A 118 7.49 -11.61 -35.45
N ARG A 119 8.52 -12.01 -34.68
CA ARG A 119 8.43 -12.15 -33.22
C ARG A 119 8.22 -10.80 -32.52
N LYS A 120 8.94 -9.75 -32.95
CA LYS A 120 8.78 -8.36 -32.47
C LYS A 120 7.36 -7.85 -32.73
N ARG A 121 6.86 -7.99 -33.97
CA ARG A 121 5.46 -7.63 -34.30
C ARG A 121 4.43 -8.41 -33.48
N ARG A 122 4.65 -9.70 -33.24
CA ARG A 122 3.74 -10.48 -32.37
C ARG A 122 3.74 -9.97 -30.93
N ARG A 123 4.92 -9.67 -30.38
CA ARG A 123 5.06 -9.14 -29.01
C ARG A 123 4.46 -7.74 -28.85
N LEU A 124 4.57 -6.89 -29.87
CA LEU A 124 3.96 -5.55 -29.90
C LEU A 124 2.45 -5.59 -30.19
N ALA A 125 1.96 -6.65 -30.84
CA ALA A 125 0.52 -6.84 -31.05
C ALA A 125 -0.20 -7.37 -29.80
N GLU A 126 0.52 -7.95 -28.84
CA GLU A 126 -0.04 -8.32 -27.54
C GLU A 126 -0.20 -7.05 -26.69
N PRO A 127 -1.43 -6.67 -26.30
CA PRO A 127 -1.65 -5.51 -25.45
C PRO A 127 -0.99 -5.78 -24.09
N SER A 128 0.15 -5.13 -23.83
CA SER A 128 0.75 -5.18 -22.51
C SER A 128 -0.03 -4.27 -21.58
N VAL A 129 -0.71 -4.87 -20.62
CA VAL A 129 -1.41 -4.15 -19.54
C VAL A 129 -0.42 -3.82 -18.43
N SER A 130 -0.39 -2.56 -18.01
CA SER A 130 0.33 -2.08 -16.84
C SER A 130 -0.62 -1.61 -15.74
N TYR A 131 -0.14 -1.69 -14.50
CA TYR A 131 -0.89 -1.36 -13.28
C TYR A 131 -0.05 -0.43 -12.38
N GLU A 132 0.53 0.60 -12.98
CA GLU A 132 1.50 1.49 -12.31
C GLU A 132 0.97 2.12 -11.03
N GLN A 133 -0.32 2.48 -11.02
CA GLN A 133 -0.97 3.14 -9.88
C GLN A 133 -1.05 2.26 -8.63
N LEU A 134 -1.08 0.93 -8.77
CA LEU A 134 -1.20 0.02 -7.61
C LEU A 134 0.00 0.11 -6.66
N LYS A 135 1.16 0.56 -7.14
CA LYS A 135 2.35 0.79 -6.31
C LYS A 135 2.21 2.01 -5.39
N THR A 136 1.32 2.94 -5.73
CA THR A 136 1.12 4.20 -5.00
C THR A 136 -0.04 4.16 -4.02
N ILE A 137 -0.90 3.14 -4.09
CA ILE A 137 -2.04 3.00 -3.18
C ILE A 137 -1.51 2.55 -1.82
N PRO A 138 -1.69 3.34 -0.76
CA PRO A 138 -1.22 2.96 0.57
C PRO A 138 -2.04 1.76 1.08
N PRO A 139 -1.40 0.76 1.72
CA PRO A 139 -2.08 -0.42 2.21
C PRO A 139 -2.80 -0.20 3.56
N THR A 140 -2.60 0.95 4.20
CA THR A 140 -3.23 1.30 5.48
C THR A 140 -3.76 2.73 5.49
N SER A 141 -4.76 2.98 6.34
CA SER A 141 -5.33 4.32 6.60
C SER A 141 -4.46 5.19 7.50
N ASN A 142 -3.28 4.74 7.93
CA ASN A 142 -2.45 5.42 8.94
C ASN A 142 -2.10 6.87 8.56
N VAL A 143 -1.85 7.14 7.27
CA VAL A 143 -1.59 8.50 6.77
C VAL A 143 -2.82 9.40 6.98
N VAL A 144 -4.00 8.87 6.67
CA VAL A 144 -5.29 9.57 6.83
C VAL A 144 -5.62 9.79 8.30
N GLU A 145 -5.38 8.81 9.17
CA GLU A 145 -5.60 8.95 10.62
C GLU A 145 -4.69 10.00 11.26
N ARG A 146 -3.43 10.06 10.84
CA ARG A 146 -2.48 11.12 11.25
C ARG A 146 -2.94 12.48 10.76
N PHE A 147 -3.38 12.56 9.51
CA PHE A 147 -3.95 13.78 8.94
C PHE A 147 -5.13 14.29 9.76
N PHE A 148 -6.11 13.43 10.08
CA PHE A 148 -7.26 13.84 10.90
C PHE A 148 -6.89 14.16 12.35
N SER A 149 -5.88 13.51 12.92
CA SER A 149 -5.34 13.87 14.23
C SER A 149 -4.75 15.28 14.24
N VAL A 150 -4.01 15.65 13.18
CA VAL A 150 -3.50 17.01 12.97
C VAL A 150 -4.65 18.00 12.77
N ALA A 151 -5.63 17.66 11.92
CA ALA A 151 -6.79 18.49 11.66
C ALA A 151 -7.57 18.81 12.94
N ARG A 152 -7.78 17.80 13.81
CA ARG A 152 -8.43 17.96 15.11
C ARG A 152 -7.71 18.97 16.01
N VAL A 153 -6.38 18.94 16.07
CA VAL A 153 -5.61 19.91 16.86
C VAL A 153 -5.72 21.32 16.26
N MET A 154 -5.63 21.43 14.93
CA MET A 154 -5.76 22.71 14.21
C MET A 154 -7.14 23.35 14.38
N PHE A 155 -8.18 22.54 14.50
CA PHE A 155 -9.56 22.99 14.73
C PHE A 155 -9.82 23.33 16.21
N GLY A 156 -9.39 22.46 17.13
CA GLY A 156 -9.89 22.46 18.51
C GLY A 156 -9.28 23.47 19.49
N GLN A 157 -8.05 23.96 19.28
CA GLN A 157 -7.36 24.76 20.32
C GLN A 157 -7.29 26.26 20.02
N GLN A 158 -7.31 26.71 18.77
CA GLN A 158 -7.00 28.12 18.43
C GLN A 158 -7.98 28.80 17.47
N ARG A 159 -8.97 28.08 16.87
CA ARG A 159 -9.65 28.59 15.67
C ARG A 159 -11.12 28.16 15.52
N HIS A 160 -11.92 28.35 16.57
CA HIS A 160 -13.39 28.18 16.54
C HIS A 160 -14.13 29.13 15.56
N GLY A 161 -13.41 30.00 14.85
CA GLY A 161 -13.97 30.95 13.88
C GLY A 161 -13.48 30.79 12.44
N LEU A 162 -12.75 29.72 12.10
CA LEU A 162 -12.39 29.48 10.69
C LEU A 162 -13.58 28.91 9.91
N LEU A 163 -13.80 29.47 8.72
CA LEU A 163 -14.69 28.87 7.74
C LEU A 163 -14.11 27.51 7.29
N PRO A 164 -14.97 26.49 7.02
CA PRO A 164 -14.51 25.18 6.55
C PRO A 164 -13.54 25.24 5.38
N ALA A 165 -13.82 26.08 4.37
CA ALA A 165 -12.95 26.25 3.21
C ALA A 165 -11.55 26.77 3.56
N THR A 166 -11.43 27.66 4.54
CA THR A 166 -10.13 28.17 5.00
C THR A 166 -9.35 27.09 5.74
N LEU A 167 -10.03 26.25 6.52
CA LEU A 167 -9.41 25.11 7.20
C LEU A 167 -8.90 24.08 6.18
N GLU A 168 -9.71 23.73 5.19
CA GLU A 168 -9.34 22.81 4.11
C GLU A 168 -8.10 23.29 3.37
N MET A 169 -8.05 24.58 3.00
CA MET A 169 -6.88 25.17 2.35
C MET A 169 -5.62 25.07 3.20
N ILE A 170 -5.71 25.39 4.50
CA ILE A 170 -4.57 25.31 5.42
C ILE A 170 -4.08 23.86 5.55
N LEU A 171 -4.99 22.89 5.66
CA LEU A 171 -4.65 21.47 5.77
C LEU A 171 -4.02 20.95 4.46
N PHE A 172 -4.57 21.32 3.32
CA PHE A 172 -4.03 20.97 2.00
C PHE A 172 -2.60 21.48 1.83
N LEU A 173 -2.36 22.76 2.11
CA LEU A 173 -1.02 23.36 2.02
C LEU A 173 -0.04 22.70 2.99
N ARG A 174 -0.49 22.42 4.23
CA ARG A 174 0.36 21.78 5.25
C ARG A 174 0.77 20.37 4.86
N GLU A 175 -0.16 19.55 4.38
CA GLU A 175 0.13 18.16 4.01
C GLU A 175 1.04 18.10 2.78
N ASN A 176 0.80 18.99 1.81
CA ASN A 176 1.55 19.07 0.56
C ASN A 176 2.78 19.97 0.64
N ARG A 177 3.32 20.25 1.84
CA ARG A 177 4.44 21.19 2.05
C ARG A 177 5.68 20.86 1.22
N SER A 178 5.88 19.60 0.84
CA SER A 178 7.01 19.20 -0.02
C SER A 178 6.88 19.66 -1.47
N TYR A 179 5.68 20.03 -1.91
CA TYR A 179 5.38 20.38 -3.31
C TYR A 179 5.43 21.88 -3.58
N TRP A 180 5.62 22.71 -2.56
CA TRP A 180 5.66 24.15 -2.72
C TRP A 180 6.63 24.79 -1.71
N ASP A 181 7.30 25.83 -2.18
CA ASP A 181 8.14 26.71 -1.37
C ASP A 181 7.86 28.18 -1.72
N SER A 182 8.59 29.11 -1.10
CA SER A 182 8.42 30.54 -1.39
C SER A 182 8.67 30.85 -2.86
N SER A 183 9.63 30.17 -3.51
CA SER A 183 9.92 30.38 -4.93
C SER A 183 8.77 29.96 -5.85
N THR A 184 8.10 28.86 -5.51
CA THR A 184 6.93 28.34 -6.22
C THR A 184 5.78 29.35 -6.14
N VAL A 185 5.56 29.93 -4.96
CA VAL A 185 4.52 30.94 -4.75
C VAL A 185 4.84 32.25 -5.47
N ASP A 186 6.11 32.69 -5.43
CA ASP A 186 6.55 33.92 -6.08
C ASP A 186 6.45 33.83 -7.61
N SER A 187 6.62 32.64 -8.19
CA SER A 187 6.51 32.42 -9.64
C SER A 187 5.08 32.50 -10.21
N ILE A 188 4.07 32.50 -9.34
CA ILE A 188 2.64 32.55 -9.72
C ILE A 188 2.10 34.01 -9.68
N ASN A 189 2.87 34.95 -9.12
CA ASN A 189 2.56 36.39 -9.11
C ASN A 189 3.26 37.14 -10.26
#